data_AF-A0A6J2YB38-F1
#
_entry.id   AF-A0A6J2YB38-F1
#
_cell.length_a   1.000
_cell.length_b   1.000
_cell.length_c   1.000
_cell.angle_alpha   90.00
_cell.angle_beta   90.00
_cell.angle_gamma   90.00
#
_symmetry.space_group_name_H-M   'P 1'
#
loop_
_entity.id
_entity.type
_entity.pdbx_description
1 polymer ?
#
loop_
_entity_poly.entity_id
_entity_poly.type
_entity_poly.pdbx_seq_one_letter_code
_entity_poly.pdbx_strand_id
1 'polypeptide(L)'
;MLDARLNFKQQVEHICTKASAVRVSLSRLMPNVGGPKQIRRSLLSSIVTSILTYGISVWANALRIQRTRRRVASVYRLSALRVASAFRTVSEDAVCVIAGMLPIGILAEERQVFYRQRGSSAMSPDAA
;
A
#
# COMPACT_ATOMS: atom_id res chain seq x y z
N MET A 1 -10.85 18.67 10.14
CA MET A 1 -10.03 19.79 9.61
C MET A 1 -9.11 19.24 8.52
N LEU A 2 -9.06 19.88 7.35
CA LEU A 2 -8.09 19.55 6.30
C LEU A 2 -6.69 19.97 6.77
N ASP A 3 -5.69 19.11 6.59
CA ASP A 3 -4.32 19.36 7.05
C ASP A 3 -3.69 20.51 6.26
N ALA A 4 -3.55 21.67 6.91
CA ALA A 4 -3.03 22.90 6.30
C ALA A 4 -1.59 22.76 5.77
N ARG A 5 -0.82 21.77 6.26
CA ARG A 5 0.55 21.50 5.81
C ARG A 5 0.64 20.36 4.80
N LEU A 6 -0.50 19.76 4.42
CA LEU A 6 -0.61 18.66 3.45
C LEU A 6 0.39 17.51 3.74
N ASN A 7 0.70 17.26 5.01
CA ASN A 7 1.62 16.18 5.41
C ASN A 7 0.86 14.86 5.64
N PHE A 8 -0.46 14.91 5.74
CA PHE A 8 -1.39 13.78 5.87
C PHE A 8 -1.02 12.78 6.96
N LYS A 9 -0.31 13.20 8.02
CA LYS A 9 0.15 12.30 9.09
C LYS A 9 -1.00 11.58 9.79
N GLN A 10 -2.06 12.31 10.15
CA GLN A 10 -3.25 11.72 10.79
C GLN A 10 -3.94 10.72 9.87
N GLN A 11 -4.05 11.04 8.58
CA GLN A 11 -4.62 10.14 7.57
C GLN A 11 -3.80 8.85 7.46
N VAL A 12 -2.47 8.98 7.34
CA VAL A 12 -1.53 7.85 7.29
C VAL A 12 -1.66 6.97 8.54
N GLU A 13 -1.74 7.59 9.71
CA GLU A 13 -1.93 6.88 10.97
C GLU A 13 -3.24 6.09 10.98
N HIS A 14 -4.34 6.73 10.58
CA HIS A 14 -5.63 6.09 10.49
C HIS A 14 -5.62 4.89 9.53
N ILE A 15 -5.13 5.06 8.29
CA ILE A 15 -5.09 3.96 7.30
C ILE A 15 -4.15 2.83 7.76
N CYS A 16 -3.00 3.14 8.38
CA CYS A 16 -2.07 2.12 8.86
C CYS A 16 -2.67 1.30 10.00
N THR A 17 -3.39 1.95 10.92
CA THR A 17 -4.08 1.27 12.03
C THR A 17 -5.17 0.36 11.48
N LYS A 18 -6.01 0.86 10.58
CA LYS A 18 -7.07 0.08 9.92
C LYS A 18 -6.50 -1.12 9.14
N ALA A 19 -5.50 -0.88 8.29
CA ALA A 19 -4.85 -1.92 7.49
C ALA A 19 -4.17 -2.97 8.38
N SER A 20 -3.55 -2.56 9.49
CA SER A 20 -2.93 -3.47 10.45
C SER A 20 -3.93 -4.41 11.11
N ALA A 21 -5.09 -3.90 11.52
CA ALA A 21 -6.15 -4.71 12.11
C ALA A 21 -6.64 -5.78 11.12
N VAL A 22 -6.95 -5.38 9.89
CA VAL A 22 -7.37 -6.31 8.82
C VAL A 22 -6.28 -7.33 8.51
N ARG A 23 -5.03 -6.88 8.37
CA ARG A 23 -3.87 -7.75 8.12
C ARG A 23 -3.71 -8.82 9.21
N VAL A 24 -3.90 -8.46 10.49
CA VAL A 24 -3.82 -9.42 11.60
C VAL A 24 -4.89 -10.50 11.44
N SER A 25 -6.14 -10.13 11.18
CA SER A 25 -7.22 -11.11 10.95
C SER A 25 -6.92 -12.02 9.77
N LEU A 26 -6.51 -11.46 8.64
CA LEU A 26 -6.14 -12.23 7.44
C LEU A 26 -4.94 -13.15 7.68
N SER A 27 -3.96 -12.73 8.49
CA SER A 27 -2.78 -13.54 8.77
C SER A 27 -3.09 -14.86 9.47
N ARG A 28 -4.20 -14.93 10.22
CA ARG A 28 -4.68 -16.17 10.85
C ARG A 28 -5.21 -17.19 9.83
N LEU A 29 -5.64 -16.72 8.65
CA LEU A 29 -6.10 -17.56 7.55
C LEU A 29 -4.95 -18.04 6.63
N MET A 30 -3.73 -17.54 6.84
CA MET A 30 -2.58 -17.77 5.97
C MET A 30 -1.35 -18.30 6.73
N PRO A 31 -1.46 -19.45 7.44
CA PRO A 31 -0.32 -20.06 8.14
C PRO A 31 0.77 -20.46 7.14
N ASN A 32 2.06 -20.33 7.47
CA ASN A 32 3.14 -20.61 6.51
C ASN A 32 3.17 -22.07 6.06
N VAL A 33 2.92 -23.02 6.97
CA VAL A 33 2.85 -24.45 6.69
C VAL A 33 1.38 -24.88 6.61
N GLY A 34 1.03 -25.69 5.61
CA GLY A 34 -0.34 -26.19 5.41
C GLY A 34 -1.38 -25.14 5.03
N GLY A 35 -0.96 -23.89 4.79
CA GLY A 35 -1.86 -22.79 4.43
C GLY A 35 -2.22 -22.75 2.94
N PRO A 36 -3.01 -21.74 2.54
CA PRO A 36 -3.42 -21.55 1.15
C PRO A 36 -2.22 -21.29 0.21
N LYS A 37 -2.39 -21.59 -1.09
CA LYS A 37 -1.42 -21.25 -2.14
C LYS A 37 -1.26 -19.73 -2.30
N GLN A 38 -0.13 -19.29 -2.85
CA GLN A 38 0.23 -17.88 -3.03
C GLN A 38 -0.87 -17.04 -3.69
N ILE A 39 -1.55 -17.56 -4.72
CA ILE A 39 -2.61 -16.83 -5.42
C ILE A 39 -3.77 -16.40 -4.50
N ARG A 40 -4.20 -17.30 -3.59
CA ARG A 40 -5.25 -16.99 -2.60
C ARG A 40 -4.74 -16.01 -1.55
N ARG A 41 -3.47 -16.12 -1.15
CA ARG A 41 -2.84 -15.18 -0.21
C ARG A 41 -2.72 -13.78 -0.80
N SER A 42 -2.36 -13.68 -2.08
CA SER A 42 -2.29 -12.42 -2.83
C SER A 42 -3.66 -11.76 -2.91
N LEU A 43 -4.71 -12.53 -3.21
CA LEU A 43 -6.09 -12.05 -3.18
C LEU A 43 -6.46 -11.47 -1.81
N LEU A 44 -6.15 -12.15 -0.70
CA LEU A 44 -6.42 -11.61 0.64
C LEU A 44 -5.57 -10.36 0.93
N SER A 45 -4.28 -10.36 0.55
CA SER A 45 -3.36 -9.23 0.71
C SER A 45 -3.80 -7.99 -0.10
N SER A 46 -4.52 -8.17 -1.21
CA SER A 46 -5.08 -7.09 -2.00
C SER A 46 -6.03 -6.19 -1.18
N ILE A 47 -6.69 -6.73 -0.15
CA ILE A 47 -7.54 -5.96 0.76
C ILE A 47 -6.70 -4.96 1.56
N VAL A 48 -5.57 -5.41 2.12
CA VAL A 48 -4.64 -4.56 2.86
C VAL A 48 -4.06 -3.49 1.93
N THR A 49 -3.67 -3.89 0.72
CA THR A 49 -3.19 -2.98 -0.32
C THR A 49 -4.25 -1.93 -0.66
N SER A 50 -5.51 -2.32 -0.81
CA SER A 50 -6.61 -1.40 -1.12
C SER A 50 -6.83 -0.37 -0.02
N ILE A 51 -6.79 -0.78 1.25
CA ILE A 51 -6.90 0.14 2.39
C ILE A 51 -5.72 1.11 2.41
N LEU A 52 -4.50 0.60 2.27
CA LEU A 52 -3.29 1.42 2.28
C LEU A 52 -3.17 2.35 1.09
N THR A 53 -3.87 2.10 0.00
CA THR A 53 -3.73 2.86 -1.24
C THR A 53 -4.98 3.68 -1.58
N TYR A 54 -5.97 3.66 -0.69
CA TYR A 54 -7.18 4.46 -0.82
C TYR A 54 -6.83 5.95 -0.78
N GLY A 55 -7.17 6.66 -1.86
CA GLY A 55 -6.86 8.09 -2.01
C GLY A 55 -5.36 8.41 -2.10
N ILE A 56 -4.50 7.42 -2.39
CA ILE A 56 -3.04 7.61 -2.38
C ILE A 56 -2.56 8.65 -3.37
N SER A 57 -3.28 8.89 -4.47
CA SER A 57 -2.97 10.00 -5.38
C SER A 57 -2.96 11.37 -4.70
N VAL A 58 -3.81 11.55 -3.69
CA VAL A 58 -3.94 12.80 -2.92
C VAL A 58 -2.86 12.91 -1.85
N TRP A 59 -2.60 11.83 -1.11
CA TRP A 59 -1.66 11.85 0.02
C TRP A 59 -0.28 11.24 -0.28
N ALA A 60 0.04 10.85 -1.52
CA ALA A 60 1.33 10.27 -1.91
C ALA A 60 2.53 11.12 -1.47
N ASN A 61 2.38 12.45 -1.45
CA ASN A 61 3.42 13.37 -0.98
C ASN A 61 3.85 13.10 0.47
N ALA A 62 2.96 12.55 1.31
CA ALA A 62 3.29 12.17 2.68
C ALA A 62 4.35 11.07 2.74
N LEU A 63 4.44 10.21 1.72
CA LEU A 63 5.46 9.16 1.62
C LEU A 63 6.87 9.72 1.32
N ARG A 64 7.02 11.00 1.00
CA ARG A 64 8.33 11.67 0.94
C ARG A 64 8.93 11.84 2.34
N ILE A 65 8.09 11.85 3.38
CA ILE A 65 8.52 11.90 4.77
C ILE A 65 8.91 10.47 5.20
N GLN A 66 10.19 10.27 5.49
CA GLN A 66 10.74 8.94 5.79
C GLN A 66 10.02 8.19 6.92
N ARG A 67 9.60 8.90 7.97
CA ARG A 67 8.82 8.31 9.09
C ARG A 67 7.47 7.75 8.63
N THR A 68 6.75 8.52 7.82
CA THR A 68 5.47 8.13 7.23
C THR A 68 5.65 6.95 6.28
N ARG A 69 6.64 7.04 5.39
CA ARG A 69 6.99 5.95 4.46
C ARG A 69 7.24 4.65 5.19
N ARG A 70 8.12 4.66 6.20
CA ARG A 70 8.45 3.47 7.02
C ARG A 70 7.22 2.87 7.70
N ARG A 71 6.28 3.70 8.15
CA ARG A 71 5.04 3.22 8.80
C ARG A 71 4.15 2.46 7.81
N VAL A 72 3.91 3.03 6.63
CA VAL A 72 3.10 2.40 5.57
C VAL A 72 3.80 1.15 5.02
N ALA A 73 5.09 1.28 4.70
CA ALA A 73 5.95 0.19 4.22
C ALA A 73 6.00 -0.99 5.18
N SER A 74 6.04 -0.76 6.50
CA SER A 74 6.01 -1.83 7.50
C SER A 74 4.74 -2.69 7.40
N VAL A 75 3.56 -2.05 7.28
CA VAL A 75 2.29 -2.77 7.14
C VAL A 75 2.24 -3.53 5.81
N TYR A 76 2.66 -2.87 4.72
CA TYR A 76 2.68 -3.45 3.37
C TYR A 76 3.65 -4.64 3.25
N ARG A 77 4.85 -4.51 3.81
CA ARG A 77 5.85 -5.59 3.89
C ARG A 77 5.31 -6.78 4.68
N LEU A 78 4.65 -6.55 5.81
CA LEU A 78 4.07 -7.64 6.61
C LEU A 78 2.95 -8.37 5.86
N SER A 79 2.22 -7.71 4.95
CA SER A 79 1.28 -8.41 4.06
C SER A 79 2.00 -9.18 2.96
N ALA A 80 3.04 -8.62 2.33
CA ALA A 80 3.86 -9.31 1.33
C ALA A 80 4.54 -10.57 1.90
N LEU A 81 5.05 -10.51 3.13
CA LEU A 81 5.60 -11.67 3.85
C LEU A 81 4.58 -12.80 3.97
N ARG A 82 3.30 -12.47 4.17
CA ARG A 82 2.23 -13.47 4.22
C ARG A 82 1.94 -14.07 2.86
N VAL A 83 1.99 -13.27 1.78
CA VAL A 83 1.84 -13.75 0.40
C VAL A 83 2.95 -14.74 0.04
N ALA A 84 4.20 -14.38 0.33
CA ALA A 84 5.38 -15.19 0.02
C ALA A 84 5.64 -16.34 1.01
N SER A 85 4.86 -16.47 2.10
CA SER A 85 5.15 -17.37 3.23
C SER A 85 6.56 -17.18 3.81
N ALA A 86 7.11 -15.97 3.72
CA ALA A 86 8.50 -15.67 4.03
C ALA A 86 8.70 -15.30 5.51
N PHE A 87 9.95 -15.42 5.99
CA PHE A 87 10.34 -15.05 7.35
C PHE A 87 10.50 -13.53 7.52
N ARG A 88 10.39 -13.05 8.76
CA ARG A 88 10.45 -11.60 9.07
C ARG A 88 11.78 -10.93 8.71
N THR A 89 12.85 -11.67 8.49
CA THR A 89 14.19 -11.14 8.14
C THR A 89 14.28 -10.66 6.68
N VAL A 90 13.34 -11.05 5.81
CA VAL A 90 13.35 -10.63 4.41
C VAL A 90 13.08 -9.12 4.30
N SER A 91 13.89 -8.44 3.48
CA SER A 91 13.75 -7.01 3.18
C SER A 91 12.44 -6.72 2.44
N GLU A 92 11.99 -5.46 2.48
CA GLU A 92 10.75 -5.04 1.82
C GLU A 92 10.79 -5.30 0.32
N ASP A 93 11.86 -4.86 -0.36
CA ASP A 93 11.96 -4.98 -1.81
C ASP A 93 12.02 -6.44 -2.24
N ALA A 94 12.81 -7.27 -1.54
CA ALA A 94 12.93 -8.69 -1.85
C ALA A 94 11.60 -9.43 -1.68
N VAL A 95 10.87 -9.18 -0.59
CA VAL A 95 9.58 -9.84 -0.38
C VAL A 95 8.53 -9.37 -1.39
N CYS A 96 8.56 -8.09 -1.78
CA CYS A 96 7.66 -7.55 -2.80
C CYS A 96 7.87 -8.27 -4.13
N VAL A 97 9.12 -8.44 -4.56
CA VAL A 97 9.47 -9.19 -5.79
C VAL A 97 8.99 -10.64 -5.71
N ILE A 98 9.28 -11.36 -4.62
CA ILE A 98 8.86 -12.77 -4.45
C ILE A 98 7.33 -12.90 -4.41
N ALA A 99 6.65 -11.94 -3.77
CA ALA A 99 5.20 -11.92 -3.65
C ALA A 99 4.48 -11.50 -4.94
N GLY A 100 5.18 -10.96 -5.93
CA GLY A 100 4.57 -10.33 -7.11
C GLY A 100 3.83 -9.04 -6.77
N MET A 101 4.31 -8.32 -5.76
CA MET A 101 3.74 -7.06 -5.26
C MET A 101 4.69 -5.90 -5.57
N LEU A 102 4.15 -4.76 -6.01
CA LEU A 102 4.96 -3.56 -6.27
C LEU A 102 5.24 -2.81 -4.97
N PRO A 103 6.49 -2.41 -4.65
CA PRO A 103 6.78 -1.61 -3.46
C PRO A 103 5.86 -0.37 -3.36
N ILE A 104 5.38 -0.08 -2.15
CA ILE A 104 4.30 0.91 -1.94
C ILE A 104 4.66 2.32 -2.42
N GLY A 105 5.95 2.67 -2.38
CA GLY A 105 6.44 3.96 -2.90
C GLY A 105 6.24 4.08 -4.40
N ILE A 106 6.60 3.04 -5.16
CA ILE A 106 6.46 3.02 -6.63
C ILE A 106 4.97 3.03 -7.00
N LEU A 107 4.15 2.25 -6.30
CA LEU A 107 2.70 2.20 -6.52
C LEU A 107 2.01 3.55 -6.20
N ALA A 108 2.54 4.31 -5.24
CA ALA A 108 2.07 5.66 -4.94
C ALA A 108 2.42 6.65 -6.05
N GLU A 109 3.66 6.60 -6.55
CA GLU A 109 4.13 7.43 -7.66
C GLU A 109 3.31 7.18 -8.93
N GLU A 110 3.13 5.91 -9.30
CA GLU A 110 2.32 5.51 -10.45
C GLU A 110 0.90 6.10 -10.37
N ARG A 111 0.20 5.91 -9.25
CA ARG A 111 -1.17 6.42 -9.06
C ARG A 111 -1.23 7.94 -9.03
N GLN A 112 -0.19 8.60 -8.52
CA GLN A 112 -0.13 10.05 -8.51
C GLN A 112 0.05 10.61 -9.94
N VAL A 113 0.88 9.96 -10.76
CA VAL A 113 1.08 10.33 -12.18
C VAL A 113 -0.23 10.18 -12.95
N PHE A 114 -0.91 9.04 -12.86
CA PHE A 114 -2.20 8.84 -13.53
C PHE A 114 -3.26 9.86 -13.09
N TYR A 115 -3.31 10.18 -11.79
CA TYR A 115 -4.25 11.17 -11.28
C TYR A 115 -3.98 12.57 -11.86
N ARG A 116 -2.72 12.99 -11.95
CA ARG A 116 -2.34 14.27 -12.56
C ARG A 116 -2.66 14.33 -14.05
N GLN A 117 -2.33 13.28 -14.79
CA GLN A 117 -2.62 13.20 -16.23
C GLN A 117 -4.12 13.35 -16.51
N ARG A 118 -4.96 12.63 -15.76
CA ARG A 118 -6.43 12.73 -15.90
C ARG A 118 -6.95 14.12 -15.58
N GLY A 119 -6.36 14.80 -14.59
CA GLY A 119 -6.67 16.20 -14.29
C GLY A 119 -6.30 17.14 -15.44
N SER A 120 -5.12 16.96 -16.04
CA SER A 120 -4.67 17.77 -17.19
C SER A 120 -5.53 17.55 -18.44
N SER A 121 -5.92 16.30 -18.75
CA SER A 121 -6.81 16.00 -19.88
C SER A 121 -8.21 16.59 -19.69
N ALA A 122 -8.72 16.67 -18.47
CA ALA A 122 -10.02 17.28 -18.17
C ALA A 122 -10.02 18.82 -18.24
N MET A 123 -8.85 19.45 -18.21
CA MET A 123 -8.68 20.91 -18.27
C MET A 123 -8.36 21.45 -19.67
N SER A 124 -8.26 20.59 -20.68
CA SER A 124 -8.14 21.00 -22.09
C SER A 124 -9.55 20.99 -22.71
N PRO A 125 -10.14 22.16 -23.06
CA PRO A 125 -11.50 22.23 -23.59
C PRO A 125 -11.63 21.90 -25.08
N ASP A 126 -10.53 21.64 -25.80
CA ASP A 126 -10.50 21.65 -27.27
C ASP A 126 -10.30 20.26 -27.89
N ALA A 127 -11.14 19.30 -27.49
CA ALA A 127 -11.23 18.00 -28.17
C ALA A 127 -12.69 17.52 -28.25
N ALA A 128 -13.54 18.29 -28.92
CA ALA A 128 -14.82 17.87 -29.48
C ALA A 128 -15.12 18.71 -30.73
#